data_AF-A0A1C7MD34-F1
#
_entry.id   AF-A0A1C7MD34-F1
#
_cell.length_a   1.000
_cell.length_b   1.000
_cell.length_c   1.000
_cell.angle_alpha   90.00
_cell.angle_beta   90.00
_cell.angle_gamma   90.00
#
_symmetry.space_group_name_H-M   'P 1'
#
loop_
_entity.id
_entity.type
_entity.pdbx_description
1 polymer ?
#
loop_
_entity_poly.entity_id
_entity_poly.type
_entity_poly.pdbx_seq_one_letter_code
_entity_poly.pdbx_strand_id
1 'polypeptide(L)'
;MSSEDESIQAVITLLSYVPSGDRFDIACAALVVYEYILTFPLELHVIWGHKLRGAAVLFILNRYITVVYAILIIVLSLGTWRTGLFRNLLMILFLPNSCSAVGYTAEVISCIQCLILGVFSALRVYAIGASGWWAASVAILMGITPVAIYIV
;
A
#
# COMPACT_ATOMS: atom_id res chain seq x y z
N MET A 1 -17.56 -33.00 19.49
CA MET A 1 -16.25 -33.52 19.07
C MET A 1 -15.87 -33.05 17.67
N SER A 2 -16.68 -33.26 16.61
CA SER A 2 -16.24 -32.88 15.24
C SER A 2 -16.13 -31.36 14.97
N SER A 3 -16.84 -30.50 15.70
CA SER A 3 -16.84 -29.04 15.48
C SER A 3 -15.59 -28.33 16.06
N GLU A 4 -15.00 -28.88 17.12
CA GLU A 4 -13.79 -28.34 17.75
C GLU A 4 -12.54 -28.72 16.94
N ASP A 5 -12.52 -29.93 16.36
CA ASP A 5 -11.42 -30.39 15.52
C ASP A 5 -11.34 -29.60 14.19
N GLU A 6 -12.47 -29.28 13.56
CA GLU A 6 -12.50 -28.44 12.34
C GLU A 6 -11.95 -27.03 12.58
N SER A 7 -12.29 -26.42 13.72
CA SER A 7 -11.81 -25.09 14.08
C SER A 7 -10.31 -25.09 14.41
N ILE A 8 -9.81 -26.16 15.04
CA ILE A 8 -8.36 -26.34 15.28
C ILE A 8 -7.59 -26.51 13.97
N GLN A 9 -8.10 -27.30 13.02
CA GLN A 9 -7.47 -27.49 11.71
C GLN A 9 -7.44 -26.20 10.88
N ALA A 10 -8.51 -25.40 10.93
CA ALA A 10 -8.55 -24.08 10.30
C ALA A 10 -7.48 -23.15 10.90
N VAL A 11 -7.33 -23.12 12.23
CA VAL A 11 -6.32 -22.30 12.91
C VAL A 11 -4.89 -22.73 12.57
N ILE A 12 -4.60 -24.03 12.51
CA ILE A 12 -3.28 -24.54 12.12
C ILE A 12 -2.95 -24.15 10.67
N THR A 13 -3.92 -24.25 9.77
CA THR A 13 -3.76 -23.85 8.36
C THR A 13 -3.47 -22.35 8.25
N LEU A 14 -4.20 -21.50 8.98
CA LEU A 14 -3.95 -20.07 9.05
C LEU A 14 -2.56 -19.75 9.64
N LEU A 15 -2.15 -20.43 10.72
CA LEU A 15 -0.83 -20.26 11.34
C LEU A 15 0.32 -20.67 10.40
N SER A 16 0.11 -21.64 9.51
CA SER A 16 1.11 -22.05 8.52
C SER A 16 1.23 -21.08 7.33
N TYR A 17 0.18 -20.29 7.08
CA TYR A 17 0.12 -19.32 5.99
C TYR A 17 0.84 -18.00 6.32
N VAL A 18 0.69 -17.51 7.55
CA VAL A 18 1.25 -16.22 8.02
C VAL A 18 2.78 -16.08 7.79
N PRO A 19 3.64 -17.05 8.13
CA PRO A 19 5.09 -16.91 7.97
C PRO A 19 5.55 -16.82 6.50
N SER A 20 4.69 -17.26 5.57
CA SER A 20 4.97 -17.30 4.13
C SER A 20 4.63 -15.95 3.47
N GLY A 21 3.54 -15.31 3.90
CA GLY A 21 3.13 -13.98 3.44
C GLY A 21 4.16 -12.91 3.81
N ASP A 22 4.59 -12.90 5.08
CA ASP A 22 5.52 -11.90 5.60
C ASP A 22 6.83 -11.81 4.78
N ARG A 23 7.37 -12.93 4.31
CA ARG A 23 8.63 -12.96 3.56
C ARG A 23 8.49 -12.36 2.15
N PHE A 24 7.37 -12.64 1.51
CA PHE A 24 7.06 -12.09 0.19
C PHE A 24 6.85 -10.58 0.29
N ASP A 25 6.12 -10.13 1.30
CA ASP A 25 5.85 -8.70 1.53
C ASP A 25 7.12 -7.92 1.84
N ILE A 26 8.05 -8.48 2.62
CA ILE A 26 9.37 -7.87 2.87
C ILE A 26 10.19 -7.78 1.57
N ALA A 27 10.18 -8.82 0.73
CA ALA A 27 10.91 -8.81 -0.53
C ALA A 27 10.34 -7.75 -1.50
N CYS A 28 9.02 -7.67 -1.60
CA CYS A 28 8.34 -6.63 -2.36
C CYS A 28 8.63 -5.23 -1.82
N ALA A 29 8.55 -5.03 -0.50
CA ALA A 29 8.86 -3.76 0.14
C ALA A 29 10.32 -3.35 -0.08
N ALA A 30 11.26 -4.29 -0.02
CA ALA A 30 12.68 -4.04 -0.26
C ALA A 30 12.94 -3.62 -1.73
N LEU A 31 12.31 -4.29 -2.69
CA LEU A 31 12.38 -3.91 -4.11
C LEU A 31 11.81 -2.52 -4.35
N VAL A 32 10.66 -2.20 -3.74
CA VAL A 32 10.03 -0.89 -3.80
C VAL A 32 10.97 0.19 -3.27
N VAL A 33 11.56 0.00 -2.09
CA VAL A 33 12.54 0.94 -1.52
C VAL A 33 13.77 1.09 -2.42
N TYR A 34 14.27 -0.02 -3.00
CA TYR A 34 15.43 0.00 -3.89
C TYR A 34 15.17 0.81 -5.17
N GLU A 35 14.06 0.57 -5.87
CA GLU A 35 13.70 1.35 -7.06
C GLU A 35 13.53 2.83 -6.74
N TYR A 36 13.04 3.15 -5.54
CA TYR A 36 12.87 4.54 -5.11
C TYR A 36 14.19 5.25 -4.82
N ILE A 37 15.15 4.58 -4.20
CA ILE A 37 16.50 5.13 -4.01
C ILE A 37 17.13 5.46 -5.37
N LEU A 38 16.91 4.61 -6.37
CA LEU A 38 17.44 4.79 -7.72
C LEU A 38 16.78 5.96 -8.47
N THR A 39 15.47 6.18 -8.31
CA THR A 39 14.70 7.21 -9.01
C THR A 39 14.73 8.59 -8.31
N PHE A 40 15.02 8.63 -7.02
CA PHE A 40 15.11 9.84 -6.20
C PHE A 40 15.94 11.00 -6.79
N PRO A 41 17.18 10.79 -7.29
CA PRO A 41 17.98 11.89 -7.83
C PRO A 41 17.37 12.52 -9.09
N LEU A 42 16.71 11.71 -9.93
CA LEU A 42 16.05 12.20 -11.13
C LEU A 42 14.83 13.06 -10.78
N GLU A 43 14.08 12.68 -9.75
CA GLU A 43 12.88 13.40 -9.35
C GLU A 43 13.20 14.70 -8.63
N LEU A 44 14.24 14.74 -7.79
CA LEU A 44 14.73 16.00 -7.23
C LEU A 44 15.06 16.98 -8.35
N HIS A 45 15.73 16.54 -9.41
CA HIS A 45 16.10 17.41 -10.52
C HIS A 45 14.88 17.89 -11.33
N VAL A 46 13.94 16.99 -11.63
CA VAL A 46 12.78 17.28 -12.50
C VAL A 46 11.64 18.00 -11.76
N ILE A 47 11.37 17.63 -10.51
CA ILE A 47 10.25 18.15 -9.72
C ILE A 47 10.63 19.47 -9.04
N TRP A 48 11.82 19.56 -8.44
CA TRP A 48 12.22 20.80 -7.76
C TRP A 48 12.74 21.87 -8.73
N GLY A 49 13.11 21.50 -9.96
CA GLY A 49 13.53 22.44 -11.00
C GLY A 49 12.37 23.13 -11.75
N HIS A 50 11.12 22.71 -11.57
CA HIS A 50 9.99 23.19 -12.37
C HIS A 50 8.73 23.45 -11.52
N LYS A 51 7.79 24.27 -12.05
CA LYS A 51 6.51 24.55 -11.37
C LYS A 51 5.74 23.25 -11.10
N LEU A 52 5.44 22.99 -9.83
CA LEU A 52 4.63 21.84 -9.39
C LEU A 52 3.24 21.91 -10.03
N ARG A 53 2.94 20.98 -10.93
CA ARG A 53 1.61 20.78 -11.52
C ARG A 53 0.81 19.80 -10.66
N GLY A 54 -0.52 19.84 -10.74
CA GLY A 54 -1.39 18.94 -9.95
C GLY A 54 -1.07 17.45 -10.12
N ALA A 55 -0.69 17.02 -11.33
CA ALA A 55 -0.23 15.65 -11.58
C ALA A 55 1.08 15.30 -10.85
N ALA A 56 1.98 16.27 -10.67
CA ALA A 56 3.23 16.05 -9.92
C ALA A 56 2.94 15.91 -8.41
N VAL A 57 1.98 16.67 -7.87
CA VAL A 57 1.57 16.56 -6.46
C VAL A 57 0.92 15.19 -6.19
N LEU A 58 0.04 14.73 -7.09
CA LEU A 58 -0.56 13.39 -7.02
C LEU A 58 0.50 12.28 -7.08
N PHE A 59 1.51 12.43 -7.94
CA PHE A 59 2.62 11.49 -8.05
C PHE A 59 3.43 11.40 -6.76
N ILE A 60 3.81 12.57 -6.20
CA ILE A 60 4.53 12.69 -4.94
C ILE A 60 3.72 12.05 -3.81
N LEU A 61 2.44 12.39 -3.68
CA LEU A 61 1.61 11.89 -2.60
C LEU A 61 1.49 10.35 -2.64
N ASN A 62 1.20 9.77 -3.81
CA ASN A 62 1.15 8.32 -3.99
C ASN A 62 2.47 7.65 -3.61
N ARG A 63 3.57 8.24 -4.05
CA ARG A 63 4.91 7.69 -3.85
C ARG A 63 5.32 7.68 -2.38
N TYR A 64 5.18 8.80 -1.68
CA TYR A 64 5.57 8.87 -0.27
C TYR A 64 4.68 8.00 0.63
N ILE A 65 3.37 7.88 0.33
CA ILE A 65 2.48 6.96 1.04
C ILE A 65 2.96 5.50 0.86
N THR A 66 3.33 5.11 -0.37
CA THR A 66 3.83 3.76 -0.69
C THR A 66 5.14 3.44 0.02
N VAL A 67 6.08 4.40 0.03
CA VAL A 67 7.38 4.26 0.72
C VAL A 67 7.18 4.08 2.22
N VAL A 68 6.34 4.92 2.84
CA VAL A 68 6.04 4.85 4.27
C VAL A 68 5.45 3.49 4.61
N TYR A 69 4.51 2.99 3.80
CA TYR A 69 3.91 1.67 3.99
C TYR A 69 4.93 0.53 3.85
N ALA A 70 5.79 0.56 2.83
CA ALA A 70 6.83 -0.44 2.62
C ALA A 70 7.85 -0.47 3.79
N ILE A 71 8.25 0.70 4.28
CA ILE A 71 9.13 0.82 5.46
C ILE A 71 8.43 0.27 6.70
N LEU A 72 7.14 0.56 6.89
CA LEU A 72 6.37 0.04 8.02
C LEU A 72 6.30 -1.49 8.00
N ILE A 73 6.08 -2.12 6.84
CA ILE A 73 6.12 -3.59 6.69
C ILE A 73 7.49 -4.13 7.11
N ILE A 74 8.57 -3.58 6.55
CA ILE A 74 9.93 -4.03 6.86
C ILE A 74 10.24 -3.89 8.35
N VAL A 75 9.88 -2.76 8.96
CA VAL A 75 10.10 -2.49 10.38
C VAL A 75 9.26 -3.41 11.27
N LEU A 76 8.01 -3.70 10.89
CA LEU A 76 7.14 -4.60 11.64
C LEU A 76 7.65 -6.05 11.59
N SER A 77 8.06 -6.52 10.41
CA SER A 77 8.54 -7.88 10.21
C SER A 77 9.95 -8.13 10.78
N LEU A 78 10.82 -7.11 10.79
CA LEU A 78 12.16 -7.17 11.40
C LEU A 78 12.15 -6.82 12.90
N GLY A 79 11.16 -6.06 13.37
CA GLY A 79 11.10 -5.50 14.71
C GLY A 79 10.66 -6.46 15.82
N THR A 80 10.20 -7.67 15.51
CA THR A 80 9.80 -8.66 16.52
C THR A 80 10.98 -9.36 17.20
N TRP A 81 12.24 -9.15 16.77
CA TRP A 81 13.39 -9.94 17.21
C TRP A 81 14.41 -9.21 18.11
N ARG A 82 14.37 -7.87 18.23
CA ARG A 82 15.40 -7.14 19.00
C ARG A 82 14.86 -5.82 19.58
N THR A 83 14.80 -5.75 20.91
CA THR A 83 14.57 -4.56 21.77
C THR A 83 13.13 -4.04 21.94
N GLY A 84 12.60 -4.17 23.16
CA GLY A 84 11.25 -3.71 23.55
C GLY A 84 11.04 -2.19 23.57
N LEU A 85 12.06 -1.39 23.23
CA LEU A 85 11.98 0.08 23.21
C LEU A 85 11.32 0.59 21.93
N PHE A 86 11.57 -0.06 20.79
CA PHE A 86 10.91 0.22 19.50
C PHE A 86 9.43 -0.16 19.50
N ARG A 87 9.07 -1.24 20.23
CA ARG A 87 7.68 -1.71 20.38
C ARG A 87 6.80 -0.66 21.07
N ASN A 88 7.31 0.04 22.09
CA ASN A 88 6.53 1.01 22.85
C ASN A 88 6.38 2.37 22.14
N LEU A 89 7.40 2.82 21.39
CA LEU A 89 7.33 4.08 20.64
C LEU A 89 6.36 3.98 19.44
N LEU A 90 6.38 2.85 18.73
CA LEU A 90 5.50 2.59 17.59
C LEU A 90 4.03 2.37 18.04
N MET A 91 3.82 1.81 19.23
CA MET A 91 2.51 1.59 19.84
C MET A 91 1.76 2.91 20.14
N ILE A 92 2.48 3.98 20.51
CA ILE A 92 1.89 5.29 20.84
C ILE A 92 1.44 6.06 19.59
N LEU A 93 2.12 5.90 18.45
CA LEU A 93 1.84 6.68 17.25
C LEU A 93 0.87 5.99 16.27
N PHE A 94 0.76 4.65 16.27
CA PHE A 94 -0.01 3.91 15.26
C PHE A 94 -0.83 2.70 15.77
N LEU A 95 -0.71 2.25 17.02
CA LEU A 95 -1.35 0.99 17.46
C LEU A 95 -1.93 1.05 18.90
N PRO A 96 -3.07 1.72 19.12
CA PRO A 96 -3.92 1.37 20.24
C PRO A 96 -4.74 0.14 19.81
N ASN A 97 -4.20 -1.05 20.10
CA ASN A 97 -4.91 -2.33 20.09
C ASN A 97 -5.05 -3.11 18.75
N SER A 98 -4.47 -4.30 18.80
CA SER A 98 -4.85 -5.53 18.08
C SER A 98 -4.49 -5.67 16.59
N CYS A 99 -3.99 -6.87 16.27
CA CYS A 99 -3.60 -7.41 14.96
C CYS A 99 -4.59 -7.07 13.81
N SER A 100 -5.86 -6.81 14.12
CA SER A 100 -6.89 -6.37 13.18
C SER A 100 -6.66 -4.96 12.60
N ALA A 101 -6.11 -4.02 13.37
CA ALA A 101 -5.86 -2.64 12.90
C ALA A 101 -4.80 -2.57 11.79
N VAL A 102 -3.85 -3.51 11.79
CA VAL A 102 -2.82 -3.64 10.75
C VAL A 102 -3.46 -4.10 9.43
N GLY A 103 -4.42 -5.04 9.49
CA GLY A 103 -5.18 -5.46 8.31
C GLY A 103 -5.96 -4.30 7.68
N TYR A 104 -6.71 -3.56 8.50
CA TYR A 104 -7.50 -2.43 8.00
C TYR A 104 -6.65 -1.29 7.41
N THR A 105 -5.50 -0.98 8.02
CA THR A 105 -4.63 0.10 7.51
C THR A 105 -3.97 -0.29 6.18
N ALA A 106 -3.57 -1.56 6.01
CA ALA A 106 -3.05 -2.09 4.76
C ALA A 106 -4.07 -1.99 3.60
N GLU A 107 -5.34 -2.32 3.89
CA GLU A 107 -6.42 -2.26 2.91
C GLU A 107 -6.77 -0.82 2.51
N VAL A 108 -6.84 0.10 3.48
CA VAL A 108 -7.09 1.52 3.20
C VAL A 108 -5.99 2.12 2.32
N ILE A 109 -4.72 1.79 2.59
CA ILE A 109 -3.58 2.25 1.80
C ILE A 109 -3.67 1.70 0.37
N SER A 110 -4.00 0.42 0.22
CA SER A 110 -4.20 -0.21 -1.08
C SER A 110 -5.33 0.45 -1.88
N CYS A 111 -6.46 0.76 -1.23
CA CYS A 111 -7.57 1.48 -1.86
C CYS A 111 -7.16 2.88 -2.35
N ILE A 112 -6.41 3.62 -1.53
CA ILE A 112 -5.90 4.95 -1.90
C ILE A 112 -4.96 4.84 -3.11
N GLN A 113 -4.08 3.85 -3.14
CA GLN A 113 -3.19 3.63 -4.29
C GLN A 113 -3.95 3.27 -5.57
N CYS A 114 -4.98 2.42 -5.49
CA CYS A 114 -5.84 2.09 -6.62
C CYS A 114 -6.55 3.33 -7.17
N LEU A 115 -7.06 4.21 -6.30
CA LEU A 115 -7.69 5.46 -6.72
C LEU A 115 -6.70 6.38 -7.44
N ILE A 116 -5.48 6.54 -6.90
CA ILE A 116 -4.48 7.40 -7.53
C ILE A 116 -4.04 6.82 -8.89
N LEU A 117 -3.86 5.51 -9.00
CA LEU A 117 -3.56 4.83 -10.28
C LEU A 117 -4.69 4.93 -11.30
N GLY A 118 -5.95 4.85 -10.86
CA GLY A 118 -7.13 5.07 -11.69
C GLY A 118 -7.16 6.50 -12.25
N VAL A 119 -6.88 7.49 -11.39
CA VAL A 119 -6.77 8.91 -11.79
C VAL A 119 -5.62 9.12 -12.77
N PHE A 120 -4.44 8.53 -12.56
CA PHE A 120 -3.31 8.62 -13.50
C PHE A 120 -3.63 8.00 -14.86
N SER A 121 -4.27 6.83 -14.86
CA SER A 121 -4.73 6.16 -16.08
C SER A 121 -5.72 7.03 -16.84
N ALA A 122 -6.71 7.60 -16.16
CA ALA A 122 -7.69 8.50 -16.74
C ALA A 122 -7.04 9.77 -17.31
N LEU A 123 -6.08 10.35 -16.59
CA LEU A 123 -5.35 11.55 -17.03
C LEU A 123 -4.54 11.28 -18.30
N ARG A 124 -3.88 10.10 -18.39
CA ARG A 124 -3.12 9.68 -19.56
C ARG A 124 -4.04 9.43 -20.76
N VAL A 125 -5.18 8.79 -20.55
CA VAL A 125 -6.19 8.55 -21.59
C VAL A 125 -6.76 9.88 -22.09
N TYR A 126 -7.03 10.83 -21.19
CA TYR A 126 -7.52 12.16 -21.52
C TYR A 126 -6.50 12.99 -22.33
N ALA A 127 -5.21 12.85 -22.02
CA ALA A 127 -4.14 13.54 -22.74
C ALA A 127 -3.90 12.97 -24.16
N ILE A 128 -4.13 11.67 -24.38
CA ILE A 128 -3.92 11.00 -25.69
C ILE A 128 -5.18 11.09 -26.57
N GLY A 129 -6.37 10.95 -25.97
CA GLY A 129 -7.64 11.01 -26.67
C GLY A 129 -8.28 12.38 -26.51
N ALA A 130 -8.04 13.29 -27.45
CA ALA A 130 -8.52 14.68 -27.43
C ALA A 130 -10.07 14.88 -27.44
N SER A 131 -10.90 13.87 -27.13
CA SER A 131 -12.37 13.99 -27.32
C SER A 131 -13.27 13.08 -26.46
N GLY A 132 -12.77 12.30 -25.50
CA GLY A 132 -13.60 11.28 -24.84
C GLY A 132 -13.56 11.28 -23.32
N TRP A 133 -14.30 12.17 -22.64
CA TRP A 133 -14.51 12.12 -21.18
C TRP A 133 -15.05 10.75 -20.70
N TRP A 134 -15.69 10.00 -21.60
CA TRP A 134 -16.13 8.62 -21.40
C TRP A 134 -15.01 7.64 -21.09
N ALA A 135 -13.87 7.71 -21.80
CA ALA A 135 -12.76 6.79 -21.60
C ALA A 135 -12.05 7.03 -20.25
N ALA A 136 -11.97 8.30 -19.82
CA ALA A 136 -11.50 8.67 -18.49
C ALA A 136 -12.45 8.16 -17.39
N SER A 137 -13.77 8.23 -17.63
CA SER A 137 -14.79 7.75 -16.68
C SER A 137 -14.72 6.23 -16.49
N VAL A 138 -14.53 5.47 -17.57
CA VAL A 138 -14.35 4.00 -17.50
C VAL A 138 -13.08 3.64 -16.71
N ALA A 139 -11.97 4.37 -16.92
CA ALA A 139 -10.74 4.14 -16.17
C ALA A 139 -10.90 4.42 -14.67
N ILE A 140 -11.65 5.46 -14.30
CA ILE A 140 -11.95 5.78 -12.89
C ILE A 140 -12.88 4.71 -12.28
N LEU A 141 -13.91 4.29 -13.01
CA LEU A 141 -14.82 3.22 -12.57
C LEU A 141 -14.08 1.91 -12.31
N MET A 142 -13.13 1.54 -13.18
CA MET A 142 -12.30 0.36 -12.98
C MET A 142 -11.42 0.47 -11.72
N GLY A 143 -10.89 1.65 -11.42
CA GLY A 143 -10.09 1.90 -10.21
C GLY A 143 -10.90 1.88 -8.90
N ILE A 144 -12.21 2.11 -8.97
CA ILE A 144 -13.14 2.05 -7.81
C ILE A 144 -13.54 0.61 -7.46
N THR A 145 -13.45 -0.34 -8.40
CA THR A 145 -13.80 -1.76 -8.20
C THR A 145 -13.29 -2.38 -6.89
N PRO A 146 -12.01 -2.25 -6.50
CA PRO A 146 -11.54 -2.81 -5.22
C PRO A 146 -12.21 -2.17 -3.98
N VAL A 147 -12.60 -0.90 -4.04
CA VAL A 147 -13.29 -0.20 -2.93
C VAL A 147 -14.70 -0.75 -2.73
N ALA A 148 -15.38 -1.09 -3.83
CA ALA A 148 -16.74 -1.63 -3.78
C ALA A 148 -16.79 -3.05 -3.17
N ILE A 149 -15.73 -3.85 -3.36
CA ILE A 149 -15.63 -5.20 -2.80
C ILE A 149 -15.42 -5.16 -1.29
N TYR A 150 -14.70 -4.16 -0.77
CA TYR A 150 -14.41 -4.05 0.66
C TYR A 150 -15.55 -3.48 1.52
N ILE A 151 -16.56 -2.86 0.90
CA ILE A 151 -17.71 -2.28 1.62
C ILE A 151 -18.86 -3.30 1.80
N VAL A 152 -18.81 -4.44 1.11
CA VAL A 152 -19.81 -5.54 1.15
C VAL A 152 -19.31 -6.66 2.05
#